data_AF-A0ABD3I869-F1
#
_entry.id   AF-A0ABD3I869-F1
#
_cell.length_a   1.000
_cell.length_b   1.000
_cell.length_c   1.000
_cell.angle_alpha   90.00
_cell.angle_beta   90.00
_cell.angle_gamma   90.00
#
_symmetry.space_group_name_H-M   'P 1'
#
loop_
_entity.id
_entity.type
_entity.pdbx_description
1 polymer ?
#
loop_
_entity_poly.entity_id
_entity_poly.type
_entity_poly.pdbx_seq_one_letter_code
_entity_poly.pdbx_strand_id
1 'polypeptide(L)'
;MGWKYRVGLLLIGTVVLIWVTSAEITQSIFDSYKHPFVLTWLGASLLVVYLPISLLNDQIKSCLVKARKNRGTLNGHAAADSPLKSPLKNGRKSSDLELQHLILKKGSEDLEADGETVSFIRGDTAHPVRNHGNLLSWDLVRVSIVLAPLWFMTEYLSNGALALTSVASTTILSSTAGLFTLVFGTILGQDSFNVSKAVAVIMTITGVAMTTLGKTWSADEEVSVVAEQHSLWGDALGLCSAVSYGLFTILLKKYAGEGSSHVEMQRIFGYVGLFTLLGLWWLIWPLGSLGLEPRFSLPTTIKVDEVLLGNAIVGSVVSDYFWALSVVWTTPLVATLGMSLTIPLAMVADMFIHGRHYSGIYVLGSLQVFAGFVIANLTDQCSRKIGL
;
A
#
# COMPACT_ATOMS: atom_id res chain seq x y z
N MET A 1 -0.47 -8.75 18.21
CA MET A 1 -0.18 -8.49 16.77
C MET A 1 -1.19 -9.12 15.79
N GLY A 2 -1.89 -10.22 16.11
CA GLY A 2 -2.79 -10.90 15.16
C GLY A 2 -4.03 -10.13 14.69
N TRP A 3 -4.54 -9.15 15.47
CA TRP A 3 -5.71 -8.36 15.06
C TRP A 3 -5.45 -7.52 13.80
N LYS A 4 -4.35 -6.75 13.77
CA LYS A 4 -3.98 -5.93 12.59
C LYS A 4 -3.86 -6.78 11.33
N TYR A 5 -3.29 -7.98 11.44
CA TYR A 5 -3.18 -8.91 10.32
C TYR A 5 -4.54 -9.37 9.78
N ARG A 6 -5.48 -9.76 10.67
CA ARG A 6 -6.84 -10.13 10.27
C ARG A 6 -7.58 -8.98 9.61
N VAL A 7 -7.45 -7.76 10.15
CA VAL A 7 -8.03 -6.58 9.51
C VAL A 7 -7.36 -6.31 8.17
N GLY A 8 -6.05 -6.50 8.04
CA GLY A 8 -5.34 -6.43 6.77
C GLY A 8 -5.89 -7.39 5.71
N LEU A 9 -6.16 -8.65 6.08
CA LEU A 9 -6.80 -9.62 5.18
C LEU A 9 -8.22 -9.21 4.78
N LEU A 10 -9.02 -8.66 5.72
CA LEU A 10 -10.33 -8.13 5.40
C LEU A 10 -10.24 -6.94 4.44
N LEU A 11 -9.25 -6.06 4.63
CA LEU A 11 -9.01 -4.94 3.71
C LEU A 11 -8.65 -5.41 2.30
N ILE A 12 -7.86 -6.48 2.14
CA ILE A 12 -7.61 -7.08 0.82
C ILE A 12 -8.92 -7.47 0.15
N GLY A 13 -9.80 -8.19 0.87
CA GLY A 13 -11.11 -8.58 0.34
C GLY A 13 -11.97 -7.38 -0.05
N THR A 14 -12.00 -6.34 0.78
CA THR A 14 -12.73 -5.09 0.48
C THR A 14 -12.17 -4.37 -0.74
N VAL A 15 -10.84 -4.24 -0.85
CA VAL A 15 -10.15 -3.61 -1.99
C VAL A 15 -10.49 -4.35 -3.27
N VAL A 16 -10.43 -5.68 -3.25
CA VAL A 16 -10.78 -6.50 -4.41
C VAL A 16 -12.22 -6.24 -4.86
N LEU A 17 -13.18 -6.20 -3.94
CA LEU A 17 -14.58 -5.90 -4.30
C LEU A 17 -14.72 -4.48 -4.87
N ILE A 18 -14.08 -3.49 -4.25
CA ILE A 18 -14.08 -2.11 -4.75
C ILE A 18 -13.52 -2.06 -6.17
N TRP A 19 -12.38 -2.71 -6.41
CA TRP A 19 -11.73 -2.74 -7.73
C TRP A 19 -12.58 -3.45 -8.78
N VAL A 20 -13.22 -4.59 -8.48
CA VAL A 20 -14.16 -5.23 -9.41
C VAL A 20 -15.28 -4.26 -9.78
N THR A 21 -15.93 -3.64 -8.80
CA THR A 21 -17.03 -2.69 -9.07
C THR A 21 -16.56 -1.43 -9.80
N SER A 22 -15.35 -0.95 -9.50
CA SER A 22 -14.76 0.22 -10.15
C SER A 22 -14.35 -0.08 -11.59
N ALA A 23 -13.87 -1.30 -11.88
CA ALA A 23 -13.51 -1.71 -13.23
C ALA A 23 -14.72 -1.70 -14.18
N GLU A 24 -15.87 -2.22 -13.74
CA GLU A 24 -17.13 -2.16 -14.50
C GLU A 24 -17.54 -0.71 -14.83
N ILE A 25 -17.49 0.17 -13.83
CA ILE A 25 -17.80 1.60 -14.01
C ILE A 25 -16.79 2.27 -14.96
N THR A 26 -15.51 1.93 -14.81
CA THR A 26 -14.43 2.48 -15.62
C THR A 26 -14.54 2.07 -17.09
N GLN A 27 -14.93 0.82 -17.37
CA GLN A 27 -15.21 0.35 -18.73
C GLN A 27 -16.35 1.14 -19.37
N SER A 28 -17.45 1.38 -18.63
CA SER A 28 -18.55 2.23 -19.11
C SER A 28 -18.11 3.68 -19.42
N ILE A 29 -17.13 4.21 -18.70
CA ILE A 29 -16.55 5.54 -18.98
C ILE A 29 -15.66 5.50 -20.24
N PHE A 30 -14.85 4.46 -20.42
CA PHE A 30 -13.93 4.34 -21.57
C PHE A 30 -14.62 4.24 -22.93
N ASP A 31 -15.86 3.73 -22.97
CA ASP A 31 -16.70 3.78 -24.16
C ASP A 31 -17.00 5.23 -24.60
N SER A 32 -17.00 6.18 -23.66
CA SER A 32 -17.32 7.59 -23.89
C SER A 32 -16.09 8.52 -23.87
N TYR A 33 -14.99 8.16 -23.18
CA TYR A 33 -13.84 9.04 -22.96
C TYR A 33 -12.49 8.30 -22.97
N LYS A 34 -11.72 8.47 -24.04
CA LYS A 34 -10.47 7.71 -24.32
C LYS A 34 -9.19 8.48 -23.95
N HIS A 35 -9.02 8.83 -22.67
CA HIS A 35 -7.81 9.53 -22.18
C HIS A 35 -7.22 8.87 -20.91
N PRO A 36 -6.44 7.78 -21.06
CA PRO A 36 -5.95 6.97 -19.92
C PRO A 36 -5.01 7.73 -18.97
N PHE A 37 -4.21 8.68 -19.46
CA PHE A 37 -3.35 9.48 -18.60
C PHE A 37 -4.11 10.49 -17.78
N VAL A 38 -5.16 11.12 -18.33
CA VAL A 38 -5.98 12.06 -17.55
C VAL A 38 -6.66 11.31 -16.41
N LEU A 39 -7.19 10.12 -16.68
CA LEU A 39 -7.71 9.20 -15.65
C LEU A 39 -6.67 8.88 -14.57
N THR A 40 -5.47 8.47 -14.98
CA THR A 40 -4.39 8.07 -14.08
C THR A 40 -3.87 9.24 -13.24
N TRP A 41 -3.61 10.37 -13.90
CA TRP A 41 -3.12 11.58 -13.26
C TRP A 41 -4.15 12.16 -12.29
N LEU A 42 -5.43 12.18 -12.67
CA LEU A 42 -6.51 12.65 -11.80
C LEU A 42 -6.67 11.71 -10.59
N GLY A 43 -6.73 10.39 -10.80
CA GLY A 43 -6.82 9.40 -9.73
C GLY A 43 -5.66 9.49 -8.74
N ALA A 44 -4.42 9.51 -9.23
CA ALA A 44 -3.24 9.60 -8.39
C ALA A 44 -3.11 10.96 -7.69
N SER A 45 -3.50 12.06 -8.36
CA SER A 45 -3.46 13.41 -7.76
C SER A 45 -4.50 13.57 -6.64
N LEU A 46 -5.66 12.91 -6.73
CA LEU A 46 -6.69 12.97 -5.69
C LEU A 46 -6.23 12.41 -4.34
N LEU A 47 -5.15 11.61 -4.31
CA LEU A 47 -4.53 11.19 -3.05
C LEU A 47 -4.09 12.38 -2.18
N VAL A 48 -3.90 13.57 -2.76
CA VAL A 48 -3.60 14.81 -2.03
C VAL A 48 -4.63 15.14 -0.96
N VAL A 49 -5.88 14.68 -1.09
CA VAL A 49 -6.97 14.85 -0.12
C VAL A 49 -6.61 14.27 1.25
N TYR A 50 -5.68 13.32 1.33
CA TYR A 50 -5.20 12.79 2.62
C TYR A 50 -4.35 13.79 3.42
N LEU A 51 -3.75 14.81 2.81
CA LEU A 51 -3.02 15.87 3.54
C LEU A 51 -3.95 16.67 4.47
N PRO A 52 -5.01 17.34 4.00
CA PRO A 52 -5.91 18.08 4.88
C PRO A 52 -6.59 17.16 5.91
N ILE A 53 -6.95 15.92 5.53
CA ILE A 53 -7.51 14.93 6.46
C ILE A 53 -6.53 14.61 7.59
N SER A 54 -5.25 14.43 7.28
CA SER A 54 -4.23 14.15 8.30
C SER A 54 -4.05 15.33 9.26
N LEU A 55 -4.06 16.56 8.75
CA LEU A 55 -3.95 17.78 9.56
C LEU A 55 -5.18 17.98 10.45
N LEU A 56 -6.37 17.71 9.93
CA LEU A 56 -7.62 17.70 10.70
C LEU A 56 -7.58 16.67 11.83
N ASN A 57 -7.08 15.45 11.55
CA ASN A 57 -6.92 14.41 12.56
C ASN A 57 -5.97 14.84 13.69
N ASP A 58 -4.88 15.55 13.38
CA ASP A 58 -3.96 16.07 14.38
C ASP A 58 -4.55 17.22 15.21
N GLN A 59 -5.32 18.10 14.57
CA GLN A 59 -6.07 19.17 15.23
C GLN A 59 -7.10 18.58 16.21
N ILE A 60 -7.88 17.59 15.77
CA ILE A 60 -8.90 16.91 16.59
C ILE A 60 -8.24 16.19 17.78
N LYS A 61 -7.14 15.45 17.55
CA LYS A 61 -6.40 14.80 18.65
C LYS A 61 -5.83 15.82 19.63
N SER A 62 -5.27 16.92 19.14
CA SER A 62 -4.75 18.00 19.99
C SER A 62 -5.85 18.66 20.81
N CYS A 63 -7.03 18.87 20.22
CA CYS A 63 -8.20 19.38 20.93
C CYS A 63 -8.74 18.39 21.97
N LEU A 64 -8.84 17.10 21.65
CA LEU A 64 -9.26 16.06 22.58
C LEU A 64 -8.30 15.91 23.76
N VAL A 65 -6.99 15.96 23.52
CA VAL A 65 -5.97 15.91 24.58
C VAL A 65 -6.03 17.15 25.46
N LYS A 66 -6.14 18.36 24.86
CA LYS A 66 -6.34 19.61 25.62
C LYS A 66 -7.63 19.58 26.43
N ALA A 67 -8.73 19.09 25.87
CA ALA A 67 -10.01 18.95 26.56
C ALA A 67 -9.94 17.95 27.72
N ARG A 68 -9.28 16.81 27.54
CA ARG A 68 -9.05 15.81 28.60
C ARG A 68 -8.14 16.34 29.70
N LYS A 69 -7.10 17.10 29.37
CA LYS A 69 -6.21 17.75 30.33
C LYS A 69 -6.97 18.81 31.15
N ASN A 70 -7.76 19.66 30.50
CA ASN A 70 -8.62 20.63 31.20
C ASN A 70 -9.66 19.98 32.12
N ARG A 71 -10.22 18.81 31.74
CA ARG A 71 -11.14 18.05 32.59
C ARG A 71 -10.46 17.42 33.81
N GLY A 72 -9.20 16.99 33.67
CA GLY A 72 -8.38 16.50 34.77
C GLY A 72 -8.01 17.60 35.78
N THR A 73 -7.73 18.82 35.32
CA THR A 73 -7.45 19.96 36.20
C THR A 73 -8.68 20.41 37.00
N LEU A 74 -9.88 20.28 36.41
CA LEU A 74 -11.14 20.61 37.08
C LEU A 74 -11.50 19.61 38.19
N ASN A 75 -11.23 18.32 37.99
CA ASN A 75 -11.42 17.30 39.04
C ASN A 75 -10.34 17.36 40.14
N GLY A 76 -9.15 17.91 39.86
CA GLY A 76 -8.11 18.14 40.86
C GLY A 76 -8.40 19.30 41.82
N HIS A 77 -9.27 20.24 41.42
CA HIS A 77 -9.70 21.36 42.28
C HIS A 77 -10.93 21.05 43.14
N ALA A 78 -11.58 19.89 42.96
CA ALA A 78 -12.75 19.49 43.73
C ALA A 78 -12.43 18.61 44.95
N ALA A 79 -11.15 18.28 45.21
CA ALA A 79 -10.73 17.38 46.28
C ALA A 79 -9.89 18.06 47.39
N ALA A 80 -9.97 19.39 47.51
CA ALA A 80 -9.22 20.12 48.54
C ALA A 80 -10.13 21.15 49.25
N ASP A 81 -11.14 20.65 49.98
CA ASP A 81 -11.83 21.42 51.01
C ASP A 81 -11.88 20.60 52.31
N SER A 82 -10.86 20.79 53.15
CA SER A 82 -10.96 20.63 54.61
C SER A 82 -9.91 21.52 55.28
N PRO A 83 -10.28 22.41 56.21
CA PRO A 83 -9.37 23.43 56.74
C PRO A 83 -8.62 22.96 57.99
N LEU A 84 -7.54 23.71 58.28
CA LEU A 84 -6.94 23.96 59.60
C LEU A 84 -5.71 23.12 60.04
N LYS A 85 -4.50 23.64 59.82
CA LYS A 85 -3.61 24.25 60.85
C LYS A 85 -2.22 24.63 60.28
N SER A 86 -1.82 25.85 60.62
CA SER A 86 -0.61 26.67 60.39
C SER A 86 0.74 26.11 60.90
N PRO A 87 1.87 26.89 60.91
CA PRO A 87 2.67 27.47 59.81
C PRO A 87 4.21 27.22 60.03
N LEU A 88 5.10 27.86 59.23
CA LEU A 88 6.59 27.98 59.30
C LEU A 88 7.33 27.14 58.23
N LYS A 89 8.37 27.61 57.50
CA LYS A 89 9.07 28.89 57.34
C LYS A 89 10.07 28.71 56.18
N ASN A 90 10.29 29.79 55.40
CA ASN A 90 11.49 30.11 54.60
C ASN A 90 11.97 29.18 53.47
N GLY A 91 11.84 29.68 52.24
CA GLY A 91 12.95 30.45 51.66
C GLY A 91 13.79 29.81 50.54
N ARG A 92 13.68 30.43 49.36
CA ARG A 92 14.73 30.68 48.35
C ARG A 92 14.80 29.72 47.13
N LYS A 93 14.53 30.33 45.98
CA LYS A 93 14.87 29.88 44.61
C LYS A 93 16.38 29.66 44.47
N SER A 94 16.82 28.59 43.82
CA SER A 94 17.87 28.62 42.78
C SER A 94 17.98 27.27 42.08
N SER A 95 18.35 27.35 40.80
CA SER A 95 18.61 26.31 39.81
C SER A 95 19.69 25.28 40.18
N ASP A 96 19.63 24.12 39.51
CA ASP A 96 20.72 23.30 38.93
C ASP A 96 20.26 21.81 38.91
N LEU A 97 19.98 21.20 37.76
CA LEU A 97 20.92 20.48 36.88
C LEU A 97 22.00 19.68 37.65
N GLU A 98 22.11 18.39 37.30
CA GLU A 98 23.07 17.40 37.80
C GLU A 98 22.84 16.82 39.21
N LEU A 99 22.03 15.75 39.33
CA LEU A 99 22.32 14.63 40.25
C LEU A 99 21.35 13.43 40.12
N GLN A 100 21.38 12.67 39.01
CA GLN A 100 20.68 11.37 39.00
C GLN A 100 21.29 10.27 38.12
N HIS A 101 22.57 10.38 37.74
CA HIS A 101 23.23 9.37 36.90
C HIS A 101 24.44 8.66 37.56
N LEU A 102 24.63 8.76 38.88
CA LEU A 102 25.84 8.21 39.52
C LEU A 102 25.58 7.51 40.86
N ILE A 103 24.56 6.66 40.95
CA ILE A 103 24.42 5.74 42.08
C ILE A 103 24.01 4.35 41.57
N LEU A 104 24.92 3.38 41.77
CA LEU A 104 24.78 1.92 41.61
C LEU A 104 24.82 1.43 40.15
N LYS A 105 25.89 0.81 39.65
CA LYS A 105 26.56 -0.34 40.27
C LYS A 105 27.89 -0.64 39.55
N LYS A 106 29.01 -0.42 40.26
CA LYS A 106 30.35 -0.95 39.97
C LYS A 106 30.63 -2.02 41.02
N GLY A 107 31.20 -3.16 40.63
CA GLY A 107 31.90 -4.06 41.56
C GLY A 107 31.83 -5.55 41.23
N SER A 108 32.88 -6.03 40.53
CA SER A 108 33.59 -7.32 40.64
C SER A 108 34.24 -7.63 39.27
N GLU A 109 35.48 -7.20 38.99
CA GLU A 109 36.78 -7.89 39.29
C GLU A 109 36.82 -9.31 38.71
N ASP A 110 37.84 -9.84 38.04
CA ASP A 110 39.07 -9.44 37.32
C ASP A 110 39.56 -10.77 36.69
N LEU A 111 40.16 -10.76 35.49
CA LEU A 111 41.30 -11.61 35.07
C LEU A 111 41.57 -11.49 33.56
N GLU A 112 42.78 -11.02 33.25
CA GLU A 112 43.40 -10.88 31.94
C GLU A 112 43.97 -12.22 31.44
N ALA A 113 43.98 -12.43 30.11
CA ALA A 113 45.18 -12.74 29.29
C ALA A 113 44.80 -13.28 27.89
N ASP A 114 44.83 -12.35 26.94
CA ASP A 114 45.46 -12.37 25.61
C ASP A 114 45.44 -13.60 24.68
N GLY A 115 45.16 -13.33 23.40
CA GLY A 115 45.17 -14.27 22.28
C GLY A 115 44.47 -13.70 21.04
N GLU A 116 45.13 -12.75 20.37
CA GLU A 116 44.70 -12.11 19.12
C GLU A 116 44.23 -13.10 18.04
N THR A 117 43.08 -12.84 17.40
CA THR A 117 42.86 -13.08 15.96
C THR A 117 41.59 -12.36 15.45
N VAL A 118 41.84 -11.31 14.66
CA VAL A 118 41.01 -10.77 13.57
C VAL A 118 39.63 -10.18 13.93
N SER A 119 39.62 -8.86 14.05
CA SER A 119 38.45 -7.98 14.07
C SER A 119 37.66 -8.04 12.75
N PHE A 120 36.48 -8.67 12.79
CA PHE A 120 35.39 -8.33 11.87
C PHE A 120 34.42 -7.40 12.56
N ILE A 121 34.27 -6.21 11.97
CA ILE A 121 33.45 -5.09 12.43
C ILE A 121 32.01 -5.58 12.64
N ARG A 122 31.65 -5.77 13.91
CA ARG A 122 30.28 -5.86 14.41
C ARG A 122 29.70 -4.44 14.40
N GLY A 123 29.06 -4.08 13.29
CA GLY A 123 28.25 -2.88 13.21
C GLY A 123 27.00 -3.07 14.05
N ASP A 124 27.06 -2.73 15.34
CA ASP A 124 25.89 -2.40 16.15
C ASP A 124 25.19 -1.23 15.45
N THR A 125 24.16 -1.55 14.68
CA THR A 125 23.18 -0.57 14.23
C THR A 125 22.30 -0.26 15.43
N ALA A 126 22.77 0.68 16.25
CA ALA A 126 21.94 1.41 17.18
C ALA A 126 20.77 2.00 16.38
N HIS A 127 19.59 1.38 16.48
CA HIS A 127 18.35 1.94 15.96
C HIS A 127 18.18 3.33 16.56
N PRO A 128 18.16 4.41 15.75
CA PRO A 128 17.83 5.71 16.30
C PRO A 128 16.38 5.65 16.76
N VAL A 129 16.17 5.88 18.05
CA VAL A 129 14.86 6.10 18.66
C VAL A 129 14.18 7.24 17.88
N ARG A 130 13.26 6.88 16.96
CA ARG A 130 12.49 7.84 16.16
C ARG A 130 11.59 8.65 17.08
N ASN A 131 12.02 9.89 17.35
CA ASN A 131 11.25 10.91 18.05
C ASN A 131 9.89 11.09 17.36
N HIS A 132 8.83 10.54 17.96
CA HIS A 132 7.43 10.59 17.49
C HIS A 132 6.76 11.97 17.68
N GLY A 133 7.53 13.06 17.59
CA GLY A 133 7.13 14.39 18.07
C GLY A 133 6.91 15.48 17.03
N ASN A 134 7.27 15.28 15.76
CA ASN A 134 7.13 16.35 14.76
C ASN A 134 6.00 16.05 13.76
N LEU A 135 5.05 16.98 13.70
CA LEU A 135 3.88 17.00 12.81
C LEU A 135 4.23 16.91 11.31
N LEU A 136 5.51 17.03 10.96
CA LEU A 136 6.05 17.10 9.61
C LEU A 136 7.47 16.54 9.60
N SER A 137 7.64 15.22 9.76
CA SER A 137 8.97 14.62 9.65
C SER A 137 9.41 14.69 8.19
N TRP A 138 10.48 15.44 7.92
CA TRP A 138 11.12 15.55 6.60
C TRP A 138 11.43 14.18 5.97
N ASP A 139 11.60 13.15 6.79
CA ASP A 139 11.78 11.78 6.35
C ASP A 139 10.57 11.24 5.57
N LEU A 140 9.33 11.52 6.00
CA LEU A 140 8.11 11.12 5.28
C LEU A 140 8.02 11.82 3.92
N VAL A 141 8.42 13.09 3.88
CA VAL A 141 8.44 13.88 2.64
C VAL A 141 9.46 13.28 1.66
N ARG A 142 10.69 13.01 2.12
CA ARG A 142 11.74 12.38 1.30
C ARG A 142 11.32 11.01 0.76
N VAL A 143 10.70 10.19 1.60
CA VAL A 143 10.15 8.88 1.19
C VAL A 143 9.08 9.07 0.12
N SER A 144 8.17 10.02 0.31
CA SER A 144 7.06 10.25 -0.63
C SER A 144 7.54 10.80 -1.98
N ILE A 145 8.63 11.59 -2.01
CA ILE A 145 9.29 12.03 -3.26
C ILE A 145 9.81 10.83 -4.05
N VAL A 146 10.28 9.77 -3.39
CA VAL A 146 10.76 8.55 -4.07
C VAL A 146 9.59 7.65 -4.48
N LEU A 147 8.56 7.53 -3.64
CA LEU A 147 7.41 6.69 -3.90
C LEU A 147 6.47 7.24 -4.98
N ALA A 148 6.31 8.57 -5.08
CA ALA A 148 5.40 9.19 -6.05
C ALA A 148 5.70 8.88 -7.52
N PRO A 149 6.93 9.08 -8.04
CA PRO A 149 7.25 8.74 -9.42
C PRO A 149 7.18 7.23 -9.66
N LEU A 150 7.51 6.41 -8.66
CA LEU A 150 7.45 4.95 -8.79
C LEU A 150 6.01 4.44 -8.87
N TRP A 151 5.10 4.99 -8.06
CA TRP A 151 3.66 4.72 -8.13
C TRP A 151 3.10 5.14 -9.49
N PHE A 152 3.37 6.38 -9.89
CA PHE A 152 2.91 6.90 -11.17
C PHE A 152 3.43 6.09 -12.36
N MET A 153 4.71 5.72 -12.33
CA MET A 153 5.32 4.86 -13.35
C MET A 153 4.63 3.51 -13.43
N THR A 154 4.31 2.90 -12.30
CA THR A 154 3.59 1.62 -12.25
C THR A 154 2.24 1.70 -12.94
N GLU A 155 1.42 2.68 -12.57
CA GLU A 155 0.08 2.90 -13.13
C GLU A 155 0.14 3.27 -14.61
N TYR A 156 1.03 4.18 -15.00
CA TYR A 156 1.19 4.60 -16.39
C TYR A 156 1.63 3.43 -17.29
N LEU A 157 2.62 2.64 -16.85
CA LEU A 157 3.08 1.48 -17.61
C LEU A 157 1.99 0.40 -17.70
N SER A 158 1.18 0.22 -16.65
CA SER A 158 0.05 -0.72 -16.66
C SER A 158 -1.02 -0.30 -17.68
N ASN A 159 -1.41 0.98 -17.65
CA ASN A 159 -2.39 1.53 -18.59
C ASN A 159 -1.85 1.56 -20.03
N GLY A 160 -0.55 1.83 -20.20
CA GLY A 160 0.13 1.72 -21.49
C GLY A 160 0.17 0.28 -22.02
N ALA A 161 0.34 -0.71 -21.15
CA ALA A 161 0.25 -2.13 -21.53
C ALA A 161 -1.16 -2.48 -22.00
N LEU A 162 -2.20 -2.10 -21.26
CA LEU A 162 -3.61 -2.31 -21.67
C LEU A 162 -3.95 -1.67 -23.02
N ALA A 163 -3.32 -0.54 -23.35
CA ALA A 163 -3.53 0.14 -24.62
C ALA A 163 -2.78 -0.50 -25.82
N LEU A 164 -1.73 -1.28 -25.56
CA LEU A 164 -0.81 -1.80 -26.60
C LEU A 164 -0.77 -3.33 -26.69
N THR A 165 -1.23 -4.05 -25.68
CA THR A 165 -1.33 -5.52 -25.67
C THR A 165 -2.72 -5.98 -25.25
N SER A 166 -2.98 -7.28 -25.38
CA SER A 166 -4.27 -7.86 -25.00
C SER A 166 -4.50 -7.80 -23.48
N VAL A 167 -5.78 -7.74 -23.08
CA VAL A 167 -6.18 -7.79 -21.66
C VAL A 167 -5.70 -9.10 -21.01
N ALA A 168 -5.75 -10.21 -21.75
CA ALA A 168 -5.25 -11.51 -21.31
C ALA A 168 -3.73 -11.47 -21.02
N SER A 169 -2.92 -10.98 -21.96
CA SER A 169 -1.47 -10.80 -21.79
C SER A 169 -1.16 -9.90 -20.61
N THR A 170 -1.84 -8.75 -20.50
CA THR A 170 -1.64 -7.82 -19.39
C THR A 170 -1.96 -8.46 -18.05
N THR A 171 -3.02 -9.26 -17.98
CA THR A 171 -3.41 -9.95 -16.74
C THR A 171 -2.35 -10.97 -16.31
N ILE A 172 -1.82 -11.76 -17.26
CA ILE A 172 -0.73 -12.70 -16.99
C ILE A 172 0.53 -11.93 -16.53
N LEU A 173 0.91 -10.87 -17.25
CA LEU A 173 2.09 -10.06 -16.91
C LEU A 173 1.97 -9.41 -15.54
N SER A 174 0.83 -8.81 -15.21
CA SER A 174 0.58 -8.22 -13.89
C SER A 174 0.56 -9.26 -12.78
N SER A 175 0.15 -10.51 -13.05
CA SER A 175 0.26 -11.60 -12.07
C SER A 175 1.70 -11.95 -11.68
N THR A 176 2.67 -11.63 -12.54
CA THR A 176 4.10 -11.80 -12.23
C THR A 176 4.60 -10.80 -11.19
N ALA A 177 3.83 -9.76 -10.85
CA ALA A 177 4.20 -8.80 -9.81
C ALA A 177 4.49 -9.48 -8.47
N GLY A 178 3.80 -10.58 -8.14
CA GLY A 178 4.08 -11.37 -6.93
C GLY A 178 5.48 -11.98 -6.89
N LEU A 179 6.03 -12.36 -8.05
CA LEU A 179 7.41 -12.83 -8.18
C LEU A 179 8.40 -11.71 -7.85
N PHE A 180 8.19 -10.52 -8.44
CA PHE A 180 9.05 -9.36 -8.17
C PHE A 180 8.93 -8.88 -6.72
N THR A 181 7.73 -8.90 -6.15
CA THR A 181 7.53 -8.64 -4.72
C THR A 181 8.32 -9.62 -3.85
N LEU A 182 8.32 -10.92 -4.16
CA LEU A 182 9.13 -11.91 -3.42
C LEU A 182 10.64 -11.60 -3.56
N VAL A 183 11.11 -11.36 -4.78
CA VAL A 183 12.53 -11.08 -5.06
C VAL A 183 12.98 -9.80 -4.33
N PHE A 184 12.29 -8.68 -4.51
CA PHE A 184 12.65 -7.43 -3.83
C PHE A 184 12.47 -7.54 -2.32
N GLY A 185 11.46 -8.28 -1.84
CA GLY A 185 11.27 -8.52 -0.40
C GLY A 185 12.48 -9.20 0.24
N THR A 186 13.06 -10.18 -0.47
CA THR A 186 14.26 -10.88 -0.02
C THR A 186 15.52 -10.00 -0.11
N ILE A 187 15.70 -9.24 -1.21
CA ILE A 187 16.87 -8.36 -1.39
C ILE A 187 16.89 -7.23 -0.36
N LEU A 188 15.73 -6.64 -0.05
CA LEU A 188 15.61 -5.53 0.91
C LEU A 188 15.44 -6.00 2.36
N GLY A 189 15.47 -7.32 2.63
CA GLY A 189 15.33 -7.89 3.97
C GLY A 189 13.97 -7.61 4.62
N GLN A 190 12.93 -7.31 3.83
CA GLN A 190 11.56 -7.10 4.32
C GLN A 190 10.77 -8.40 4.43
N ASP A 191 11.21 -9.44 3.73
CA ASP A 191 10.60 -10.77 3.80
C ASP A 191 11.62 -11.90 3.61
N SER A 192 11.42 -13.03 4.29
CA SER A 192 12.28 -14.21 4.15
C SER A 192 11.87 -15.06 2.96
N PHE A 193 12.86 -15.52 2.19
CA PHE A 193 12.63 -16.45 1.09
C PHE A 193 12.16 -17.78 1.64
N ASN A 194 11.03 -18.26 1.15
CA ASN A 194 10.49 -19.56 1.52
C ASN A 194 10.00 -20.29 0.27
N VAL A 195 10.33 -21.58 0.15
CA VAL A 195 9.89 -22.43 -0.97
C VAL A 195 8.37 -22.40 -1.11
N SER A 196 7.62 -22.40 0.00
CA SER A 196 6.16 -22.32 -0.02
C SER A 196 5.65 -21.00 -0.63
N LYS A 197 6.37 -19.89 -0.42
CA LYS A 197 6.04 -18.60 -1.06
C LYS A 197 6.32 -18.63 -2.56
N ALA A 198 7.42 -19.25 -2.98
CA ALA A 198 7.71 -19.43 -4.41
C ALA A 198 6.65 -20.32 -5.09
N VAL A 199 6.24 -21.42 -4.45
CA VAL A 199 5.16 -22.28 -4.94
C VAL A 199 3.83 -21.50 -5.03
N ALA A 200 3.50 -20.68 -4.03
CA ALA A 200 2.31 -19.83 -4.07
C ALA A 200 2.30 -18.86 -5.27
N VAL A 201 3.44 -18.22 -5.56
CA VAL A 201 3.59 -17.33 -6.72
C VAL A 201 3.40 -18.10 -8.03
N ILE A 202 4.09 -19.23 -8.21
CA ILE A 202 3.99 -20.04 -9.44
C ILE A 202 2.56 -20.57 -9.64
N MET A 203 1.92 -21.04 -8.56
CA MET A 203 0.53 -21.46 -8.61
C MET A 203 -0.39 -20.31 -9.03
N THR A 204 -0.19 -19.12 -8.49
CA THR A 204 -1.02 -17.96 -8.84
C THR A 204 -0.85 -17.59 -10.31
N ILE A 205 0.39 -17.49 -10.81
CA ILE A 205 0.67 -17.16 -12.23
C ILE A 205 0.05 -18.21 -13.16
N THR A 206 0.20 -19.50 -12.83
CA THR A 206 -0.37 -20.59 -13.63
C THR A 206 -1.89 -20.56 -13.60
N GLY A 207 -2.49 -20.28 -12.42
CA GLY A 207 -3.93 -20.14 -12.27
C GLY A 207 -4.49 -18.99 -13.10
N VAL A 208 -3.83 -17.82 -13.06
CA VAL A 208 -4.18 -16.66 -13.90
C VAL A 208 -4.10 -17.04 -15.38
N ALA A 209 -3.02 -17.67 -15.83
CA ALA A 209 -2.88 -18.11 -17.21
C ALA A 209 -4.02 -19.08 -17.64
N MET A 210 -4.40 -20.03 -16.77
CA MET A 210 -5.54 -20.91 -17.04
C MET A 210 -6.86 -20.15 -17.13
N THR A 211 -7.10 -19.15 -16.27
CA THR A 211 -8.31 -18.32 -16.38
C THR A 211 -8.36 -17.50 -17.66
N THR A 212 -7.22 -17.00 -18.14
CA THR A 212 -7.16 -16.26 -19.42
C THR A 212 -7.35 -17.16 -20.63
N LEU A 213 -7.02 -18.46 -20.53
CA LEU A 213 -7.22 -19.45 -21.60
C LEU A 213 -8.61 -20.12 -21.55
N GLY A 214 -9.32 -20.00 -20.42
CA GLY A 214 -10.63 -20.60 -20.21
C GLY A 214 -11.74 -19.84 -20.94
N LYS A 215 -12.55 -20.56 -21.75
CA LYS A 215 -13.71 -19.96 -22.42
C LYS A 215 -14.82 -19.61 -21.43
N THR A 216 -15.35 -18.38 -21.50
CA THR A 216 -16.61 -17.97 -20.85
C THR A 216 -17.77 -18.27 -21.82
N TRP A 217 -18.75 -19.08 -21.41
CA TRP A 217 -19.93 -19.34 -22.26
C TRP A 217 -20.97 -18.24 -22.03
N SER A 218 -20.81 -17.12 -22.72
CA SER A 218 -21.80 -16.04 -22.81
C SER A 218 -22.44 -16.06 -24.20
N ALA A 219 -23.77 -16.19 -24.26
CA ALA A 219 -24.53 -16.28 -25.51
C ALA A 219 -24.74 -14.93 -26.24
N ASP A 220 -24.23 -13.81 -25.70
CA ASP A 220 -24.34 -12.47 -26.32
C ASP A 220 -23.11 -11.57 -26.08
N GLU A 221 -21.99 -12.14 -25.65
CA GLU A 221 -20.70 -11.44 -25.69
C GLU A 221 -19.72 -12.36 -26.38
N GLU A 222 -19.36 -12.01 -27.61
CA GLU A 222 -18.01 -12.21 -28.10
C GLU A 222 -17.06 -11.57 -27.08
N VAL A 223 -16.80 -12.26 -25.96
CA VAL A 223 -15.64 -11.99 -25.13
C VAL A 223 -14.49 -12.24 -26.06
N SER A 224 -13.96 -11.14 -26.55
CA SER A 224 -13.11 -11.04 -27.71
C SER A 224 -11.89 -11.95 -27.53
N VAL A 225 -11.99 -13.16 -28.08
CA VAL A 225 -10.86 -13.92 -28.60
C VAL A 225 -10.38 -13.27 -29.91
N VAL A 226 -10.61 -11.97 -30.09
CA VAL A 226 -10.21 -11.20 -31.27
C VAL A 226 -8.72 -10.90 -31.14
N ALA A 227 -7.94 -11.79 -31.75
CA ALA A 227 -6.71 -11.54 -32.49
C ALA A 227 -5.82 -10.36 -32.05
N GLU A 228 -4.63 -10.72 -31.57
CA GLU A 228 -3.35 -10.10 -31.96
C GLU A 228 -3.32 -8.57 -32.12
N GLN A 229 -3.31 -7.86 -30.99
CA GLN A 229 -2.30 -6.81 -30.85
C GLN A 229 -1.26 -7.30 -29.85
N HIS A 230 -0.46 -8.30 -30.24
CA HIS A 230 0.76 -8.62 -29.51
C HIS A 230 1.83 -7.60 -29.91
N SER A 231 1.78 -6.42 -29.30
CA SER A 231 2.91 -5.52 -29.35
C SER A 231 3.94 -6.01 -28.33
N LEU A 232 5.12 -6.43 -28.80
CA LEU A 232 6.26 -6.71 -27.92
C LEU A 232 6.54 -5.54 -26.97
N TRP A 233 6.22 -4.32 -27.42
CA TRP A 233 6.33 -3.11 -26.59
C TRP A 233 5.28 -3.09 -25.48
N GLY A 234 4.03 -3.46 -25.75
CA GLY A 234 2.97 -3.56 -24.75
C GLY A 234 3.29 -4.60 -23.67
N ASP A 235 3.82 -5.76 -24.08
CA ASP A 235 4.24 -6.80 -23.13
C ASP A 235 5.44 -6.34 -22.28
N ALA A 236 6.40 -5.63 -22.88
CA ALA A 236 7.53 -5.04 -22.15
C ALA A 236 7.08 -3.98 -21.13
N LEU A 237 6.09 -3.15 -21.48
CA LEU A 237 5.50 -2.18 -20.56
C LEU A 237 4.77 -2.87 -19.40
N GLY A 238 4.01 -3.93 -19.68
CA GLY A 238 3.31 -4.72 -18.65
C GLY A 238 4.29 -5.38 -17.68
N LEU A 239 5.38 -5.95 -18.18
CA LEU A 239 6.43 -6.53 -17.34
C LEU A 239 7.14 -5.45 -16.50
N CYS A 240 7.45 -4.31 -17.10
CA CYS A 240 8.08 -3.20 -16.40
C CYS A 240 7.16 -2.62 -15.31
N SER A 241 5.84 -2.57 -15.55
CA SER A 241 4.84 -2.23 -14.54
C SER A 241 4.88 -3.23 -13.38
N ALA A 242 4.87 -4.54 -13.66
CA ALA A 242 4.92 -5.57 -12.63
C ALA A 242 6.19 -5.49 -11.76
N VAL A 243 7.35 -5.21 -12.37
CA VAL A 243 8.62 -4.97 -11.65
C VAL A 243 8.50 -3.73 -10.74
N SER A 244 7.97 -2.64 -11.28
CA SER A 244 7.84 -1.36 -10.58
C SER A 244 6.86 -1.45 -9.41
N TYR A 245 5.73 -2.14 -9.61
CA TYR A 245 4.76 -2.46 -8.58
C TYR A 245 5.40 -3.28 -7.47
N GLY A 246 6.12 -4.35 -7.84
CA GLY A 246 6.84 -5.19 -6.89
C GLY A 246 7.80 -4.37 -6.02
N LEU A 247 8.60 -3.50 -6.63
CA LEU A 247 9.51 -2.61 -5.91
C LEU A 247 8.75 -1.61 -5.02
N PHE A 248 7.67 -1.01 -5.53
CA PHE A 248 6.85 -0.05 -4.80
C PHE A 248 6.25 -0.67 -3.54
N THR A 249 5.66 -1.85 -3.62
CA THR A 249 5.06 -2.53 -2.46
C THR A 249 6.08 -2.80 -1.34
N ILE A 250 7.31 -3.17 -1.69
CA ILE A 250 8.39 -3.43 -0.73
C ILE A 250 8.91 -2.13 -0.12
N LEU A 251 9.12 -1.09 -0.92
CA LEU A 251 9.54 0.22 -0.40
C LEU A 251 8.46 0.82 0.50
N LEU A 252 7.19 0.72 0.11
CA LEU A 252 6.05 1.15 0.92
C LEU A 252 6.06 0.44 2.28
N LYS A 253 6.23 -0.88 2.30
CA LYS A 253 6.36 -1.65 3.55
C LYS A 253 7.58 -1.26 4.36
N LYS A 254 8.74 -1.04 3.72
CA LYS A 254 9.99 -0.66 4.40
C LYS A 254 9.86 0.67 5.12
N TYR A 255 9.22 1.66 4.48
CA TYR A 255 9.12 3.01 5.06
C TYR A 255 7.89 3.20 5.96
N ALA A 256 6.80 2.49 5.70
CA ALA A 256 5.55 2.59 6.46
C ALA A 256 5.31 1.39 7.41
N GLY A 257 6.17 0.37 7.47
CA GLY A 257 5.95 -0.86 8.25
C GLY A 257 6.34 -0.79 9.72
N GLU A 258 7.43 -0.08 10.06
CA GLU A 258 7.96 -0.02 11.42
C GLU A 258 7.22 1.03 12.26
N GLY A 259 6.24 0.57 13.04
CA GLY A 259 5.58 1.39 14.06
C GLY A 259 4.68 2.52 13.55
N SER A 260 4.49 2.64 12.23
CA SER A 260 3.75 3.76 11.66
C SER A 260 2.29 3.76 12.11
N SER A 261 1.82 4.95 12.49
CA SER A 261 0.41 5.21 12.74
C SER A 261 -0.37 5.32 11.43
N HIS A 262 -1.68 5.07 11.47
CA HIS A 262 -2.58 5.32 10.32
C HIS A 262 -2.43 6.74 9.73
N VAL A 263 -2.05 7.70 10.58
CA VAL A 263 -1.84 9.10 10.19
C VAL A 263 -0.59 9.25 9.34
N GLU A 264 0.48 8.52 9.64
CA GLU A 264 1.69 8.52 8.81
C GLU A 264 1.42 7.96 7.41
N MET A 265 0.61 6.89 7.32
CA MET A 265 0.19 6.37 6.01
C MET A 265 -0.62 7.38 5.20
N GLN A 266 -1.57 8.07 5.84
CA GLN A 266 -2.35 9.14 5.20
C GLN A 266 -1.43 10.26 4.69
N ARG A 267 -0.42 10.65 5.48
CA ARG A 267 0.55 11.66 5.06
C ARG A 267 1.41 11.21 3.89
N ILE A 268 1.88 9.96 3.86
CA ILE A 268 2.65 9.41 2.73
C ILE A 268 1.82 9.49 1.44
N PHE A 269 0.59 8.97 1.46
CA PHE A 269 -0.30 9.02 0.29
C PHE A 269 -0.67 10.46 -0.11
N GLY A 270 -0.88 11.33 0.89
CA GLY A 270 -1.11 12.75 0.67
C GLY A 270 0.05 13.45 -0.05
N TYR A 271 1.29 13.19 0.36
CA TYR A 271 2.47 13.71 -0.31
C TYR A 271 2.70 13.06 -1.67
N VAL A 272 2.43 11.77 -1.83
CA VAL A 272 2.45 11.09 -3.13
C VAL A 272 1.51 11.81 -4.10
N GLY A 273 0.26 12.04 -3.71
CA GLY A 273 -0.70 12.78 -4.52
C GLY A 273 -0.27 14.22 -4.79
N LEU A 274 0.31 14.91 -3.80
CA LEU A 274 0.84 16.27 -4.00
C LEU A 274 1.98 16.31 -5.03
N PHE A 275 2.93 15.38 -4.94
CA PHE A 275 4.05 15.31 -5.88
C PHE A 275 3.60 14.86 -7.26
N THR A 276 2.59 14.01 -7.36
CA THR A 276 1.97 13.67 -8.65
C THR A 276 1.23 14.86 -9.26
N LEU A 277 0.46 15.59 -8.46
CA LEU A 277 -0.26 16.78 -8.91
C LEU A 277 0.70 17.87 -9.42
N LEU A 278 1.75 18.18 -8.67
CA LEU A 278 2.67 19.28 -8.97
C LEU A 278 3.83 18.89 -9.89
N GLY A 279 4.31 17.66 -9.78
CA GLY A 279 5.56 17.20 -10.39
C GLY A 279 5.40 16.33 -11.62
N LEU A 280 4.22 15.78 -11.89
CA LEU A 280 4.00 14.83 -13.00
C LEU A 280 2.99 15.33 -14.05
N TRP A 281 2.33 16.48 -13.84
CA TRP A 281 1.41 17.05 -14.84
C TRP A 281 2.10 17.45 -16.14
N TRP A 282 3.38 17.88 -16.09
CA TRP A 282 4.13 18.32 -17.26
C TRP A 282 4.50 17.16 -18.21
N LEU A 283 4.41 15.90 -17.75
CA LEU A 283 4.66 14.72 -18.58
C LEU A 283 3.69 14.61 -19.75
N ILE A 284 2.54 15.30 -19.71
CA ILE A 284 1.59 15.32 -20.82
C ILE A 284 2.17 15.93 -22.11
N TRP A 285 3.13 16.85 -21.99
CA TRP A 285 3.76 17.51 -23.13
C TRP A 285 4.69 16.58 -23.93
N PRO A 286 5.67 15.88 -23.31
CA PRO A 286 6.43 14.88 -24.03
C PRO A 286 5.54 13.74 -24.53
N LEU A 287 4.59 13.23 -23.73
CA LEU A 287 3.72 12.13 -24.15
C LEU A 287 2.83 12.50 -25.35
N GLY A 288 2.27 13.72 -25.36
CA GLY A 288 1.53 14.25 -26.50
C GLY A 288 2.40 14.47 -27.73
N SER A 289 3.66 14.87 -27.56
CA SER A 289 4.63 15.02 -28.67
C SER A 289 5.04 13.69 -29.30
N LEU A 290 5.04 12.60 -28.52
CA LEU A 290 5.28 11.24 -28.99
C LEU A 290 4.04 10.62 -29.68
N GLY A 291 2.89 11.30 -29.67
CA GLY A 291 1.64 10.79 -30.25
C GLY A 291 1.04 9.61 -29.48
N LEU A 292 1.53 9.33 -28.28
CA LEU A 292 1.03 8.27 -27.40
C LEU A 292 -0.32 8.64 -26.77
N GLU A 293 -0.65 9.93 -26.74
CA GLU A 293 -1.92 10.43 -26.22
C GLU A 293 -2.62 11.41 -27.16
N PRO A 294 -3.95 11.34 -27.25
CA PRO A 294 -4.74 12.38 -27.91
C PRO A 294 -4.59 13.71 -27.16
N ARG A 295 -4.73 14.82 -27.90
CA ARG A 295 -4.66 16.17 -27.33
C ARG A 295 -5.52 16.27 -26.06
N PHE A 296 -4.93 16.82 -25.00
CA PHE A 296 -5.60 17.04 -23.72
C PHE A 296 -6.97 17.68 -23.93
N SER A 297 -8.02 16.95 -23.58
CA SER A 297 -9.39 17.43 -23.59
C SER A 297 -10.02 17.06 -22.27
N LEU A 298 -10.54 18.03 -21.52
CA LEU A 298 -11.31 17.73 -20.32
C LEU A 298 -12.67 17.14 -20.74
N PRO A 299 -13.26 16.23 -19.94
CA PRO A 299 -14.55 15.68 -20.28
C PRO A 299 -15.56 16.83 -20.36
N THR A 300 -16.34 16.87 -21.44
CA THR A 300 -17.20 18.01 -21.78
C THR A 300 -18.61 17.88 -21.20
N THR A 301 -18.91 16.75 -20.53
CA THR A 301 -20.26 16.43 -20.04
C THR A 301 -20.26 16.27 -18.53
N ILE A 302 -21.06 17.09 -17.84
CA ILE A 302 -21.20 17.13 -16.36
C ILE A 302 -21.48 15.74 -15.76
N LYS A 303 -22.26 14.89 -16.46
CA LYS A 303 -22.55 13.52 -16.01
C LYS A 303 -21.34 12.59 -16.05
N VAL A 304 -20.47 12.75 -17.05
CA VAL A 304 -19.23 11.97 -17.16
C VAL A 304 -18.24 12.43 -16.11
N ASP A 305 -18.17 13.74 -15.84
CA ASP A 305 -17.32 14.31 -14.78
C ASP A 305 -17.69 13.79 -13.39
N GLU A 306 -18.98 13.75 -13.04
CA GLU A 306 -19.43 13.26 -11.73
C GLU A 306 -19.14 11.77 -11.53
N VAL A 307 -19.42 10.94 -12.54
CA VAL A 307 -19.17 9.49 -12.47
C VAL A 307 -17.66 9.21 -12.46
N LEU A 308 -16.89 9.94 -13.26
CA LEU A 308 -15.42 9.86 -13.29
C LEU A 308 -14.82 10.23 -11.93
N LEU A 309 -15.25 11.36 -11.34
CA LEU A 309 -14.75 11.82 -10.05
C LEU A 309 -15.17 10.87 -8.92
N GLY A 310 -16.42 10.40 -8.92
CA GLY A 310 -16.91 9.43 -7.96
C GLY A 310 -16.13 8.11 -8.02
N ASN A 311 -15.89 7.60 -9.23
CA ASN A 311 -15.09 6.40 -9.44
C ASN A 311 -13.62 6.62 -9.04
N ALA A 312 -13.02 7.78 -9.33
CA ALA A 312 -11.66 8.08 -8.91
C ALA A 312 -11.52 8.19 -7.38
N ILE A 313 -12.53 8.72 -6.68
CA ILE A 313 -12.54 8.78 -5.21
C ILE A 313 -12.66 7.37 -4.61
N VAL A 314 -13.62 6.57 -5.07
CA VAL A 314 -13.87 5.25 -4.47
C VAL A 314 -12.83 4.23 -4.94
N GLY A 315 -12.60 4.16 -6.24
CA GLY A 315 -11.72 3.21 -6.92
C GLY A 315 -10.24 3.48 -6.72
N SER A 316 -9.82 4.74 -6.62
CA SER A 316 -8.40 5.10 -6.38
C SER A 316 -8.19 5.58 -4.95
N VAL A 317 -8.81 6.70 -4.52
CA VAL A 317 -8.46 7.32 -3.24
C VAL A 317 -8.71 6.39 -2.05
N VAL A 318 -9.90 5.81 -1.94
CA VAL A 318 -10.24 4.90 -0.83
C VAL A 318 -9.55 3.55 -1.01
N SER A 319 -9.61 2.98 -2.22
CA SER A 319 -9.07 1.65 -2.48
C SER A 319 -7.55 1.59 -2.30
N ASP A 320 -6.79 2.54 -2.85
CA ASP A 320 -5.33 2.54 -2.77
C ASP A 320 -4.86 2.72 -1.33
N TYR A 321 -5.59 3.50 -0.52
CA TYR A 321 -5.30 3.63 0.90
C TYR A 321 -5.56 2.33 1.67
N PHE A 322 -6.68 1.65 1.42
CA PHE A 322 -6.96 0.35 2.04
C PHE A 322 -5.97 -0.72 1.59
N TRP A 323 -5.61 -0.72 0.31
CA TRP A 323 -4.59 -1.58 -0.25
C TRP A 323 -3.25 -1.36 0.44
N ALA A 324 -2.81 -0.12 0.57
CA ALA A 324 -1.55 0.22 1.22
C ALA A 324 -1.55 -0.21 2.69
N LEU A 325 -2.66 0.02 3.39
CA LEU A 325 -2.83 -0.41 4.77
C LEU A 325 -2.76 -1.94 4.88
N SER A 326 -3.32 -2.66 3.91
CA SER A 326 -3.23 -4.11 3.82
C SER A 326 -1.78 -4.60 3.64
N VAL A 327 -0.99 -3.96 2.79
CA VAL A 327 0.45 -4.24 2.59
C VAL A 327 1.21 -4.08 3.91
N VAL A 328 0.97 -2.97 4.61
CA VAL A 328 1.63 -2.65 5.88
C VAL A 328 1.19 -3.56 7.02
N TRP A 329 -0.05 -4.03 7.04
CA TRP A 329 -0.56 -4.89 8.12
C TRP A 329 -0.36 -6.39 7.90
N THR A 330 -0.35 -6.82 6.65
CA THR A 330 -0.03 -8.19 6.26
C THR A 330 1.46 -8.28 5.89
N THR A 331 1.76 -8.75 4.69
CA THR A 331 3.06 -8.65 4.02
C THR A 331 2.85 -8.25 2.58
N PRO A 332 3.86 -7.61 1.95
CA PRO A 332 3.76 -7.22 0.55
C PRO A 332 3.36 -8.38 -0.37
N LEU A 333 3.93 -9.57 -0.17
CA LEU A 333 3.60 -10.73 -0.99
C LEU A 333 2.13 -11.15 -0.84
N VAL A 334 1.61 -11.22 0.40
CA VAL A 334 0.22 -11.60 0.66
C VAL A 334 -0.74 -10.56 0.05
N ALA A 335 -0.41 -9.27 0.16
CA ALA A 335 -1.20 -8.21 -0.47
C ALA A 335 -1.18 -8.32 -2.00
N THR A 336 -0.01 -8.50 -2.62
CA THR A 336 0.13 -8.63 -4.08
C THR A 336 -0.63 -9.85 -4.62
N LEU A 337 -0.47 -11.03 -4.01
CA LEU A 337 -1.22 -12.23 -4.41
C LEU A 337 -2.72 -12.10 -4.09
N GLY A 338 -3.05 -11.32 -3.05
CA GLY A 338 -4.42 -10.96 -2.68
C GLY A 338 -5.13 -10.19 -3.79
N MET A 339 -4.43 -9.36 -4.54
CA MET A 339 -5.02 -8.66 -5.70
C MET A 339 -5.49 -9.62 -6.78
N SER A 340 -4.82 -10.77 -6.95
CA SER A 340 -5.26 -11.79 -7.92
C SER A 340 -6.56 -12.48 -7.52
N LEU A 341 -7.01 -12.38 -6.25
CA LEU A 341 -8.33 -12.88 -5.81
C LEU A 341 -9.50 -12.18 -6.50
N THR A 342 -9.26 -11.06 -7.17
CA THR A 342 -10.21 -10.41 -8.07
C THR A 342 -10.82 -11.40 -9.06
N ILE A 343 -10.02 -12.30 -9.63
CA ILE A 343 -10.48 -13.29 -10.62
C ILE A 343 -11.51 -14.26 -10.02
N PRO A 344 -11.19 -15.05 -8.97
CA PRO A 344 -12.17 -15.97 -8.38
C PRO A 344 -13.37 -15.25 -7.75
N LEU A 345 -13.19 -14.08 -7.15
CA LEU A 345 -14.30 -13.32 -6.56
C LEU A 345 -15.24 -12.75 -7.62
N ALA A 346 -14.71 -12.21 -8.71
CA ALA A 346 -15.50 -11.74 -9.84
C ALA A 346 -16.27 -12.89 -10.50
N MET A 347 -15.62 -14.05 -10.71
CA MET A 347 -16.28 -15.25 -11.25
C MET A 347 -17.47 -15.67 -10.39
N VAL A 348 -17.28 -15.75 -9.08
CA VAL A 348 -18.35 -16.14 -8.15
C VAL A 348 -19.48 -15.11 -8.17
N ALA A 349 -19.16 -13.81 -8.13
CA ALA A 349 -20.15 -12.75 -8.22
C ALA A 349 -20.96 -12.84 -9.51
N ASP A 350 -20.30 -13.06 -10.64
CA ASP A 350 -20.92 -13.14 -11.96
C ASP A 350 -21.80 -14.40 -12.13
N MET A 351 -21.37 -15.54 -11.57
CA MET A 351 -22.19 -16.76 -11.50
C MET A 351 -23.47 -16.56 -10.68
N PHE A 352 -23.40 -15.84 -9.56
CA PHE A 352 -24.58 -15.62 -8.69
C PHE A 352 -25.51 -14.52 -9.21
N ILE A 353 -24.97 -13.46 -9.79
CA ILE A 353 -25.76 -12.29 -10.23
C ILE A 353 -26.33 -12.53 -11.64
N HIS A 354 -25.49 -12.99 -12.57
CA HIS A 354 -25.87 -13.13 -13.99
C HIS A 354 -26.13 -14.57 -14.42
N GLY A 355 -25.92 -15.56 -13.54
CA GLY A 355 -26.17 -16.97 -13.84
C GLY A 355 -25.24 -17.54 -14.91
N ARG A 356 -24.08 -16.92 -15.14
CA ARG A 356 -23.15 -17.30 -16.22
C ARG A 356 -22.43 -18.62 -15.90
N HIS A 357 -22.13 -19.37 -16.95
CA HIS A 357 -21.39 -20.63 -16.86
C HIS A 357 -19.96 -20.48 -17.39
N TYR A 358 -19.00 -20.94 -16.59
CA TYR A 358 -17.58 -20.88 -16.88
C TYR A 358 -17.03 -22.25 -17.27
N SER A 359 -16.05 -22.28 -18.18
CA SER A 359 -15.34 -23.52 -18.53
C SER A 359 -14.61 -24.11 -17.32
N GLY A 360 -14.50 -25.44 -17.27
CA GLY A 360 -13.76 -26.14 -16.21
C GLY A 360 -12.31 -25.66 -16.06
N ILE A 361 -11.66 -25.25 -17.16
CA ILE A 361 -10.29 -24.70 -17.13
C ILE A 361 -10.26 -23.36 -16.38
N TYR A 362 -11.27 -22.52 -16.59
CA TYR A 362 -11.39 -21.23 -15.90
C TYR A 362 -11.62 -21.45 -14.39
N VAL A 363 -12.49 -22.40 -14.03
CA VAL A 363 -12.76 -22.75 -12.63
C VAL A 363 -11.51 -23.32 -11.95
N LEU A 364 -10.77 -24.21 -12.61
CA LEU A 364 -9.51 -24.74 -12.09
C LEU A 364 -8.47 -23.64 -11.91
N GLY A 365 -8.33 -22.73 -12.87
CA GLY A 365 -7.43 -21.57 -12.75
C GLY A 365 -7.80 -20.68 -11.56
N SER A 366 -9.10 -20.40 -11.39
CA SER A 366 -9.62 -19.60 -10.27
C SER A 366 -9.34 -20.25 -8.91
N LEU A 367 -9.53 -21.57 -8.80
CA LEU A 367 -9.19 -22.35 -7.61
C LEU A 367 -7.70 -22.31 -7.32
N GLN A 368 -6.86 -22.36 -8.35
CA GLN A 368 -5.40 -22.33 -8.21
C GLN A 368 -4.90 -20.96 -7.73
N VAL A 369 -5.49 -19.86 -8.24
CA VAL A 369 -5.23 -18.50 -7.74
C VAL A 369 -5.60 -18.38 -6.26
N PHE A 370 -6.78 -18.87 -5.88
CA PHE A 370 -7.22 -18.88 -4.48
C PHE A 370 -6.28 -19.71 -3.59
N ALA A 371 -5.88 -20.90 -4.05
CA ALA A 371 -4.94 -21.77 -3.34
C ALA A 371 -3.58 -21.09 -3.15
N GLY A 372 -3.05 -20.42 -4.19
CA GLY A 372 -1.80 -19.66 -4.11
C GLY A 372 -1.83 -18.60 -3.00
N PHE A 373 -2.91 -17.82 -2.92
CA PHE A 373 -3.11 -16.85 -1.84
C PHE A 373 -3.15 -17.51 -0.46
N VAL A 374 -3.90 -18.61 -0.30
CA VAL A 374 -4.01 -19.33 0.98
C VAL A 374 -2.66 -19.88 1.42
N ILE A 375 -1.87 -20.47 0.51
CA ILE A 375 -0.53 -20.98 0.81
C ILE A 375 0.39 -19.85 1.28
N ALA A 376 0.38 -18.71 0.59
CA ALA A 376 1.20 -17.55 0.98
C ALA A 376 0.82 -17.01 2.37
N ASN A 377 -0.48 -16.87 2.64
CA ASN A 377 -1.02 -16.40 3.92
C ASN A 377 -0.67 -17.38 5.07
N LEU A 378 -0.89 -18.69 4.88
CA LEU A 378 -0.55 -19.69 5.89
C LEU A 378 0.95 -19.76 6.16
N THR A 379 1.77 -19.66 5.12
CA THR A 379 3.24 -19.64 5.24
C THR A 379 3.69 -18.43 6.05
N ASP A 380 3.14 -17.24 5.76
CA ASP A 380 3.46 -16.01 6.47
C ASP A 380 3.06 -16.09 7.96
N GLN A 381 1.86 -16.58 8.25
CA GLN A 381 1.43 -16.80 9.63
C GLN A 381 2.31 -17.80 10.38
N CYS A 382 2.82 -18.83 9.69
CA CYS A 382 3.72 -19.82 10.26
C CYS A 382 5.09 -19.22 10.58
N SER A 383 5.72 -18.53 9.61
CA SER A 383 7.00 -17.81 9.81
C SER A 383 6.93 -16.85 11.00
N ARG A 384 5.85 -16.05 11.09
CA ARG A 384 5.66 -15.10 12.20
C ARG A 384 5.43 -15.76 13.55
N LYS A 385 4.84 -16.97 13.60
CA LYS A 385 4.70 -17.73 14.84
C LYS A 385 6.02 -18.37 15.29
N ILE A 386 6.87 -18.75 14.35
CA ILE A 386 8.16 -19.39 14.60
C ILE A 386 9.26 -18.34 14.89
N GLY A 387 9.03 -17.07 14.56
CA GLY A 387 9.99 -15.98 14.76
C GLY A 387 11.09 -15.96 13.70
N LEU A 388 10.81 -16.50 12.52
CA LEU A 388 11.69 -16.55 11.35
C LEU A 388 11.38 -15.47 10.33
#